data_AF-A0A7S4CGF4-F1
#
_entry.id   AF-A0A7S4CGF4-F1
#
_cell.length_a   1.000
_cell.length_b   1.000
_cell.length_c   1.000
_cell.angle_alpha   90.00
_cell.angle_beta   90.00
_cell.angle_gamma   90.00
#
_symmetry.space_group_name_H-M   'P 1'
#
loop_
_entity.id
_entity.type
_entity.pdbx_description
1 polymer ?
#
loop_
_entity_poly.entity_id
_entity_poly.type
_entity_poly.pdbx_seq_one_letter_code
_entity_poly.pdbx_strand_id
1 'polypeptide(L)'
;MGQWPVGVGKGAASPGYSGVHDVGGVESLLKGPLDVKEKDYNFWERQTHALVVLLIGSGLLKVDEMRRAIEALHPTHYASWGYYEKWAAGTAQVLLEQGVITEPELDSALGGSEHDEQPEAVFMLGEVVRVKEEQLASRWRK
;
A
#
# COMPACT_ATOMS: atom_id res chain seq x y z
N MET A 1 -5.20 -20.46 -5.34
CA MET A 1 -4.36 -19.53 -4.56
C MET A 1 -2.95 -19.60 -5.13
N GLY A 2 -2.56 -18.61 -5.93
CA GLY A 2 -1.22 -18.55 -6.51
C GLY A 2 -0.21 -18.15 -5.43
N GLN A 3 0.92 -18.85 -5.36
CA GLN A 3 2.03 -18.46 -4.51
C GLN A 3 2.62 -17.17 -5.09
N TRP A 4 2.44 -16.06 -4.38
CA TRP A 4 3.15 -14.82 -4.68
C TRP A 4 4.64 -15.04 -4.37
N PRO A 5 5.56 -14.61 -5.24
CA PRO A 5 6.99 -14.81 -4.99
C PRO A 5 7.39 -14.01 -3.75
N VAL A 6 7.62 -14.72 -2.64
CA VAL A 6 8.30 -14.17 -1.47
C VAL A 6 9.79 -14.10 -1.80
N GLY A 7 10.33 -12.88 -1.86
CA GLY A 7 11.75 -12.62 -2.12
C GLY A 7 12.10 -12.32 -3.57
N VAL A 8 11.56 -11.24 -4.13
CA VAL A 8 12.11 -10.63 -5.36
C VAL A 8 12.97 -9.44 -4.93
N GLY A 9 14.24 -9.71 -4.66
CA GLY A 9 15.19 -8.71 -4.17
C GLY A 9 16.63 -9.22 -4.13
N LYS A 10 17.08 -9.93 -5.18
CA LYS A 10 18.51 -10.12 -5.45
C LYS A 10 18.81 -9.61 -6.85
N GLY A 11 19.15 -8.34 -6.92
CA GLY A 11 19.60 -7.68 -8.14
C GLY A 11 19.81 -6.20 -7.87
N ALA A 12 21.07 -5.80 -7.70
CA ALA A 12 21.46 -4.40 -7.76
C ALA A 12 21.16 -3.85 -9.16
N ALA A 13 20.71 -2.60 -9.25
CA ALA A 13 20.50 -1.78 -10.46
C ALA A 13 19.06 -1.67 -11.04
N SER A 14 18.07 -1.34 -10.20
CA SER A 14 16.87 -0.64 -10.68
C SER A 14 16.53 0.53 -9.72
N PRO A 15 16.27 1.76 -10.21
CA PRO A 15 15.87 2.87 -9.36
C PRO A 15 14.38 2.73 -9.01
N GLY A 16 14.05 2.72 -7.72
CA GLY A 16 12.68 2.57 -7.22
C GLY A 16 12.65 1.80 -5.90
N TYR A 17 11.55 1.94 -5.15
CA TYR A 17 11.34 1.26 -3.88
C TYR A 17 11.47 -0.25 -4.10
N SER A 18 12.47 -0.90 -3.52
CA SER A 18 12.66 -2.35 -3.64
C SER A 18 11.66 -3.15 -2.79
N GLY A 19 10.44 -2.62 -2.60
CA GLY A 19 9.35 -3.26 -1.88
C GLY A 19 8.57 -4.20 -2.80
N VAL A 20 7.94 -5.22 -2.22
CA VAL A 20 7.17 -6.23 -2.97
C VAL A 20 5.96 -5.68 -3.74
N HIS A 21 5.61 -4.42 -3.52
CA HIS A 21 4.56 -3.69 -4.22
C HIS A 21 5.00 -3.16 -5.59
N ASP A 22 6.31 -2.95 -5.81
CA ASP A 22 6.85 -2.45 -7.07
C ASP A 22 7.18 -3.61 -8.02
N VAL A 23 6.14 -4.10 -8.70
CA VAL A 23 6.21 -5.29 -9.55
C VAL A 23 6.62 -4.99 -11.00
N GLY A 24 7.00 -3.74 -11.31
CA GLY A 24 7.43 -3.34 -12.64
C GLY A 24 8.60 -4.18 -13.14
N GLY A 25 8.43 -4.89 -14.25
CA GLY A 25 9.49 -5.71 -14.85
C GLY A 25 9.69 -7.09 -14.23
N VAL A 26 8.83 -7.53 -13.30
CA VAL A 26 8.90 -8.89 -12.71
C VAL A 26 8.38 -9.93 -13.71
N GLU A 27 9.28 -10.53 -14.48
CA GLU A 27 8.95 -11.47 -15.57
C GLU A 27 8.15 -12.69 -15.10
N SER A 28 8.36 -13.18 -13.88
CA SER A 28 7.62 -14.32 -13.34
C SER A 28 6.11 -14.06 -13.21
N LEU A 29 5.70 -12.80 -13.02
CA LEU A 29 4.29 -12.40 -12.95
C LEU A 29 3.65 -12.22 -14.33
N LEU A 30 4.45 -12.11 -15.39
CA LEU A 30 3.97 -11.97 -16.77
C LEU A 30 3.65 -13.33 -17.42
N LYS A 31 3.85 -14.44 -16.71
CA LYS A 31 3.67 -15.80 -17.23
C LYS A 31 2.26 -16.30 -16.95
N GLY A 32 1.42 -16.29 -17.99
CA GLY A 32 0.13 -16.98 -17.98
C GLY A 32 -1.01 -16.15 -18.58
N PRO A 33 -2.15 -16.79 -18.89
CA PRO A 33 -3.34 -16.07 -19.32
C PRO A 33 -3.86 -15.18 -18.19
N LEU A 34 -4.28 -13.97 -18.54
CA LEU A 34 -4.98 -13.09 -17.61
C LEU A 34 -6.37 -13.65 -17.33
N ASP A 35 -6.74 -13.75 -16.05
CA ASP A 35 -8.12 -13.98 -15.68
C ASP A 35 -8.91 -12.69 -15.87
N VAL A 36 -9.81 -12.70 -16.85
CA VAL A 36 -10.67 -11.57 -17.21
C VAL A 36 -12.09 -11.72 -16.65
N LYS A 37 -12.34 -12.75 -15.85
CA LYS A 37 -13.65 -12.95 -15.24
C LYS A 37 -13.92 -11.84 -14.24
N GLU A 38 -15.17 -11.38 -14.25
CA GLU A 38 -15.64 -10.48 -13.22
C GLU A 38 -15.62 -11.20 -11.87
N LYS A 39 -14.92 -10.61 -10.90
CA LYS A 39 -14.87 -11.13 -9.53
C LYS A 39 -16.18 -10.80 -8.83
N ASP A 40 -16.80 -11.80 -8.21
CA ASP A 40 -17.85 -11.53 -7.23
C ASP A 40 -17.23 -11.05 -5.92
N TYR A 41 -17.70 -9.90 -5.45
CA TYR A 41 -17.18 -9.26 -4.24
C TYR A 41 -18.03 -9.64 -3.04
N ASN A 42 -17.35 -10.08 -1.98
CA ASN A 42 -17.96 -10.32 -0.70
C ASN A 42 -18.57 -9.02 -0.14
N PHE A 43 -19.57 -9.14 0.73
CA PHE A 43 -20.21 -7.98 1.34
C PHE A 43 -19.21 -7.07 2.05
N TRP A 44 -18.28 -7.63 2.82
CA TRP A 44 -17.25 -6.85 3.53
C TRP A 44 -16.30 -6.11 2.56
N GLU A 45 -15.97 -6.69 1.40
CA GLU A 45 -15.12 -6.04 0.39
C GLU A 45 -15.81 -4.78 -0.16
N ARG A 46 -17.12 -4.87 -0.39
CA ARG A 46 -17.94 -3.73 -0.80
C ARG A 46 -18.06 -2.69 0.32
N GLN A 47 -18.16 -3.12 1.58
CA GLN A 47 -18.17 -2.22 2.73
C GLN A 47 -16.84 -1.49 2.89
N THR A 48 -15.71 -2.18 2.78
CA THR A 48 -14.37 -1.57 2.82
C THR A 48 -14.22 -0.52 1.73
N HIS A 49 -14.65 -0.84 0.50
CA HIS A 49 -14.63 0.12 -0.60
C HIS A 49 -15.49 1.36 -0.29
N ALA A 50 -16.75 1.15 0.13
CA ALA A 50 -17.67 2.24 0.45
C ALA A 50 -17.14 3.11 1.59
N LEU A 51 -16.56 2.51 2.63
CA LEU A 51 -15.93 3.22 3.73
C LEU A 51 -14.79 4.13 3.26
N VAL A 52 -13.88 3.59 2.45
CA VAL A 52 -12.77 4.38 1.87
C VAL A 52 -13.29 5.57 1.07
N VAL A 53 -14.31 5.36 0.23
CA VAL A 53 -14.93 6.45 -0.55
C VAL A 53 -15.51 7.53 0.35
N LEU A 54 -16.19 7.14 1.43
CA LEU A 54 -16.77 8.09 2.38
C LEU A 54 -15.70 8.87 3.16
N LEU A 55 -14.63 8.21 3.61
CA LEU A 55 -13.53 8.84 4.34
C LEU A 55 -12.75 9.83 3.45
N ILE A 56 -12.55 9.49 2.18
CA ILE A 56 -11.98 10.41 1.19
C ILE A 56 -12.92 11.59 0.98
N GLY A 57 -14.22 11.33 0.81
CA GLY A 57 -15.24 12.36 0.62
C GLY A 57 -15.38 13.32 1.81
N SER A 58 -15.10 12.86 3.03
CA SER A 58 -15.12 13.69 4.25
C SER A 58 -13.77 14.38 4.53
N GLY A 59 -12.72 14.08 3.76
CA GLY A 59 -11.38 14.64 3.96
C GLY A 59 -10.61 14.01 5.13
N LEU A 60 -11.11 12.89 5.68
CA LEU A 60 -10.47 12.13 6.77
C LEU A 60 -9.46 11.08 6.26
N LEU A 61 -9.28 10.97 4.95
CA LEU A 61 -8.32 10.05 4.34
C LEU A 61 -7.87 10.61 3.00
N LYS A 62 -6.57 10.70 2.74
CA LYS A 62 -6.05 10.90 1.38
C LYS A 62 -5.63 9.58 0.77
N VAL A 63 -5.81 9.46 -0.54
CA VAL A 63 -5.44 8.24 -1.28
C VAL A 63 -3.95 7.96 -1.17
N ASP A 64 -3.11 9.00 -1.17
CA ASP A 64 -1.65 8.84 -1.09
C ASP A 64 -1.19 8.37 0.29
N GLU A 65 -1.85 8.82 1.36
CA GLU A 65 -1.62 8.33 2.73
C GLU A 65 -1.99 6.84 2.82
N MET A 66 -3.13 6.44 2.24
CA MET A 66 -3.54 5.03 2.19
C MET A 66 -2.56 4.17 1.37
N ARG A 67 -2.06 4.68 0.24
CA ARG A 67 -1.04 3.98 -0.57
C ARG A 67 0.25 3.79 0.22
N ARG A 68 0.72 4.84 0.90
CA ARG A 68 1.89 4.78 1.77
C ARG A 68 1.76 3.65 2.80
N ALA A 69 0.62 3.61 3.50
CA ALA A 69 0.37 2.61 4.53
C ALA A 69 0.31 1.18 3.95
N ILE A 70 -0.30 1.00 2.77
CA ILE A 70 -0.33 -0.30 2.07
C ILE A 70 1.07 -0.73 1.62
N GLU A 71 1.87 0.19 1.10
CA GLU A 71 3.22 -0.07 0.60
C GLU A 71 4.21 -0.38 1.74
N ALA A 72 3.92 0.10 2.96
CA ALA A 72 4.67 -0.18 4.19
C ALA A 72 4.32 -1.52 4.86
N LEU A 73 3.30 -2.24 4.38
CA LEU A 73 2.95 -3.57 4.90
C LEU A 73 4.14 -4.52 4.84
N HIS A 74 4.28 -5.39 5.85
CA HIS A 74 5.30 -6.43 5.85
C HIS A 74 5.26 -7.23 4.54
N PRO A 75 6.40 -7.48 3.86
CA PRO A 75 6.44 -8.09 2.53
C PRO A 75 5.60 -9.35 2.37
N THR A 76 5.59 -10.22 3.40
CA THR A 76 4.78 -11.44 3.42
C THR A 76 3.27 -11.15 3.45
N HIS A 77 2.83 -10.15 4.23
CA HIS A 77 1.42 -9.74 4.29
C HIS A 77 0.99 -9.10 2.98
N TYR A 78 1.82 -8.22 2.41
CA TYR A 78 1.54 -7.65 1.10
C TYR A 78 1.42 -8.74 0.02
N ALA A 79 2.29 -9.74 0.06
CA ALA A 79 2.28 -10.83 -0.91
C ALA A 79 1.05 -11.76 -0.78
N SER A 80 0.60 -12.03 0.45
CA SER A 80 -0.45 -13.03 0.71
C SER A 80 -1.86 -12.46 0.78
N TRP A 81 -2.02 -11.19 1.16
CA TRP A 81 -3.32 -10.58 1.38
C TRP A 81 -4.04 -10.23 0.08
N GLY A 82 -5.36 -10.33 0.14
CA GLY A 82 -6.28 -9.86 -0.88
C GLY A 82 -6.28 -8.34 -1.02
N TYR A 83 -6.81 -7.88 -2.14
CA TYR A 83 -6.83 -6.45 -2.49
C TYR A 83 -7.51 -5.58 -1.41
N TYR A 84 -8.70 -5.98 -0.97
CA TYR A 84 -9.46 -5.22 0.04
C TYR A 84 -8.96 -5.44 1.47
N GLU A 85 -8.21 -6.51 1.75
CA GLU A 85 -7.55 -6.69 3.04
C GLU A 85 -6.45 -5.64 3.22
N LYS A 86 -5.67 -5.38 2.16
CA LYS A 86 -4.67 -4.30 2.14
C LYS A 86 -5.34 -2.94 2.31
N TRP A 87 -6.47 -2.68 1.65
CA TRP A 87 -7.22 -1.44 1.82
C TRP A 87 -7.70 -1.24 3.25
N ALA A 88 -8.26 -2.28 3.88
CA ALA A 88 -8.70 -2.21 5.27
C ALA A 88 -7.53 -1.89 6.21
N ALA A 89 -6.39 -2.58 6.07
CA ALA A 89 -5.21 -2.35 6.89
C ALA A 89 -4.61 -0.95 6.68
N GLY A 90 -4.43 -0.52 5.42
CA GLY A 90 -3.89 0.79 5.10
C GLY A 90 -4.80 1.94 5.55
N THR A 91 -6.12 1.76 5.45
CA THR A 91 -7.09 2.74 5.96
C THR A 91 -7.03 2.85 7.47
N ALA A 92 -7.02 1.72 8.19
CA ALA A 92 -6.91 1.71 9.65
C ALA A 92 -5.64 2.41 10.13
N GLN A 93 -4.49 2.11 9.50
CA GLN A 93 -3.21 2.75 9.83
C GLN A 93 -3.28 4.28 9.69
N VAL A 94 -3.83 4.81 8.59
CA VAL A 94 -3.91 6.27 8.40
C VAL A 94 -4.86 6.92 9.40
N LEU A 95 -5.98 6.28 9.72
CA LEU A 95 -6.91 6.82 10.70
C LEU A 95 -6.33 6.85 12.12
N LEU A 96 -5.46 5.89 12.46
CA LEU A 96 -4.70 5.89 13.71
C LEU A 96 -3.66 7.02 13.75
N GLU A 97 -2.86 7.14 12.70
CA GLU A 97 -1.84 8.19 12.55
C GLU A 97 -2.45 9.61 12.65
N GLN A 98 -3.63 9.81 12.06
CA GLN A 98 -4.36 11.08 12.13
C GLN A 98 -5.16 11.28 13.43
N GLY A 99 -5.18 10.28 14.31
CA GLY A 99 -5.93 10.31 15.57
C GLY A 99 -7.45 10.34 15.40
N VAL A 100 -7.97 9.93 14.23
CA VAL A 100 -9.42 9.82 13.96
C VAL A 100 -10.02 8.64 14.73
N ILE A 101 -9.24 7.57 14.86
CA ILE A 101 -9.50 6.45 15.76
C ILE A 101 -8.24 6.24 16.61
N THR A 102 -8.40 5.61 17.77
CA THR A 102 -7.27 5.31 18.66
C THR A 102 -6.94 3.82 18.66
N GLU A 103 -5.69 3.48 18.97
CA GLU A 103 -5.25 2.08 19.09
C GLU A 103 -6.09 1.30 20.11
N PRO A 104 -6.44 1.83 21.31
CA PRO A 104 -7.31 1.12 22.23
C PRO A 104 -8.73 0.87 21.70
N GLU A 105 -9.30 1.79 20.93
CA GLU A 105 -10.62 1.60 20.31
C GLU A 105 -10.57 0.51 19.24
N LEU A 106 -9.51 0.53 18.41
CA LEU A 106 -9.30 -0.45 17.37
C LEU A 106 -8.97 -1.83 17.94
N ASP A 107 -8.12 -1.90 18.95
CA ASP A 107 -7.71 -3.12 19.64
C ASP A 107 -8.86 -3.70 20.48
N SER A 108 -9.68 -2.86 21.10
CA SER A 108 -10.91 -3.33 21.73
C SER A 108 -11.86 -3.95 20.70
N ALA A 109 -11.80 -3.53 19.44
CA ALA A 109 -12.57 -4.11 18.36
C ALA A 109 -11.87 -5.32 17.69
N LEU A 110 -10.54 -5.42 17.72
CA LEU A 110 -9.75 -6.37 16.89
C LEU A 110 -8.69 -7.22 17.63
N GLY A 111 -8.10 -6.77 18.74
CA GLY A 111 -7.24 -7.59 19.61
C GLY A 111 -5.72 -7.36 19.62
N GLY A 112 -5.14 -6.20 19.21
CA GLY A 112 -3.81 -5.72 19.69
C GLY A 112 -2.60 -5.60 18.73
N SER A 113 -2.08 -4.36 18.46
CA SER A 113 -0.65 -3.85 18.47
C SER A 113 -0.20 -2.78 17.39
N GLU A 114 0.80 -1.92 17.75
CA GLU A 114 1.09 -0.50 17.37
C GLU A 114 2.28 -0.17 16.36
N HIS A 115 2.36 1.06 15.76
CA HIS A 115 3.53 1.67 15.01
C HIS A 115 3.46 3.23 14.71
N ASP A 116 4.59 3.88 14.30
CA ASP A 116 4.86 5.37 14.23
C ASP A 116 5.39 5.98 12.87
N GLU A 117 5.38 7.34 12.70
CA GLU A 117 5.43 8.21 11.45
C GLU A 117 6.75 8.96 11.02
N GLN A 118 6.80 9.56 9.77
CA GLN A 118 7.82 10.54 9.21
C GLN A 118 7.39 11.43 7.95
N PRO A 119 8.14 12.53 7.53
CA PRO A 119 7.64 13.75 6.80
C PRO A 119 8.10 14.08 5.31
N GLU A 120 7.82 15.32 4.78
CA GLU A 120 7.59 15.78 3.34
C GLU A 120 8.65 16.65 2.54
N ALA A 121 8.42 16.96 1.22
CA ALA A 121 9.31 17.80 0.31
C ALA A 121 8.78 18.42 -1.06
N VAL A 122 9.65 19.12 -1.87
CA VAL A 122 9.36 20.21 -2.90
C VAL A 122 10.02 20.07 -4.35
N PHE A 123 9.42 20.57 -5.48
CA PHE A 123 9.99 20.88 -6.87
C PHE A 123 9.04 21.75 -7.80
N MET A 124 9.45 22.15 -9.04
CA MET A 124 8.68 22.97 -10.04
C MET A 124 8.52 22.35 -11.47
N LEU A 125 7.53 22.83 -12.26
CA LEU A 125 7.13 22.30 -13.57
C LEU A 125 8.06 22.72 -14.74
N GLY A 126 8.39 21.76 -15.63
CA GLY A 126 9.11 21.97 -16.90
C GLY A 126 10.62 21.69 -16.86
N GLU A 127 11.17 21.39 -15.69
CA GLU A 127 12.57 21.02 -15.51
C GLU A 127 12.83 19.59 -16.00
N VAL A 128 13.89 19.40 -16.81
CA VAL A 128 14.37 18.05 -17.13
C VAL A 128 15.07 17.51 -15.89
N VAL A 129 14.42 16.56 -15.23
CA VAL A 129 14.95 15.90 -14.05
C VAL A 129 15.46 14.51 -14.42
N ARG A 130 16.58 14.11 -13.82
CA ARG A 130 17.03 12.72 -13.83
C ARG A 130 16.55 12.09 -12.54
N VAL A 131 15.85 10.94 -12.63
CA VAL A 131 15.53 10.13 -11.46
C VAL A 131 16.85 9.75 -10.79
N LYS A 132 17.04 10.23 -9.56
CA LYS A 132 18.27 9.99 -8.81
C LYS A 132 18.33 8.52 -8.45
N GLU A 133 19.51 7.92 -8.60
CA GLU A 133 19.77 6.58 -8.08
C GLU A 133 19.92 6.70 -6.55
N GLU A 134 18.87 6.41 -5.79
CA GLU A 134 18.86 6.44 -4.32
C GLU A 134 18.62 5.04 -3.75
N GLN A 135 19.38 4.67 -2.71
CA GLN A 135 19.26 3.40 -1.97
C GLN A 135 18.61 3.56 -0.59
N LEU A 136 17.61 4.43 -0.45
CA LEU A 136 16.89 4.60 0.82
C LEU A 136 15.40 4.32 0.64
N ALA A 137 14.88 3.49 1.53
CA ALA A 137 13.47 3.23 1.73
C ALA A 137 12.75 4.54 2.09
N SER A 138 11.94 5.02 1.14
CA SER A 138 11.04 6.20 1.13
C SER A 138 11.59 7.61 1.28
N ARG A 139 11.23 8.42 0.28
CA ARG A 139 10.25 9.51 0.47
C ARG A 139 9.21 9.62 -0.69
N TRP A 140 8.73 8.45 -1.15
CA TRP A 140 7.55 8.21 -2.01
C TRP A 140 7.61 8.75 -3.45
N ARG A 141 7.56 7.83 -4.43
CA ARG A 141 7.75 8.00 -5.89
C ARG A 141 7.97 9.45 -6.37
N LYS A 142 9.22 9.77 -6.70
CA LYS A 142 9.58 10.87 -7.60
C LYS A 142 10.12 10.31 -8.90
#